data_AF-A0A5C6YUS1-F1
#
_entry.id   AF-A0A5C6YUS1-F1
#
_cell.length_a   1.000
_cell.length_b   1.000
_cell.length_c   1.000
_cell.angle_alpha   90.00
_cell.angle_beta   90.00
_cell.angle_gamma   90.00
#
_symmetry.space_group_name_H-M   'P 1'
#
loop_
_entity.id
_entity.type
_entity.pdbx_description
1 polymer ?
#
loop_
_entity_poly.entity_id
_entity_poly.type
_entity_poly.pdbx_seq_one_letter_code
_entity_poly.pdbx_strand_id
1 'polypeptide(L)' 'MSQRSFASAEFALKKKRTRREVFLADMERIVPWARLEAAI' A
#
# COMPACT_ATOMS: atom_id res chain seq x y z
N MET A 1 -9.25 3.24 -32.80
CA MET A 1 -7.92 2.95 -32.22
C MET A 1 -7.67 3.95 -31.10
N SER A 2 -7.45 3.51 -29.86
CA SER A 2 -6.98 4.40 -28.78
C SER A 2 -5.49 4.17 -28.57
N GLN A 3 -4.68 5.18 -28.92
CA GLN A 3 -3.24 5.15 -28.66
C GLN A 3 -3.03 5.39 -27.16
N ARG A 4 -2.43 4.41 -26.48
CA ARG A 4 -2.01 4.57 -25.08
C ARG A 4 -0.87 5.59 -25.04
N SER A 5 -1.04 6.66 -24.27
CA SER A 5 0.01 7.65 -24.05
C SER A 5 1.15 7.06 -23.22
N PHE A 6 2.37 7.54 -23.40
CA PHE A 6 3.54 7.09 -22.62
C PHE A 6 3.32 7.12 -21.11
N ALA A 7 2.62 8.14 -20.60
CA ALA A 7 2.24 8.23 -19.19
C ALA A 7 1.44 7.00 -18.72
N SER A 8 0.48 6.52 -19.53
CA SER A 8 -0.32 5.34 -19.17
C SER A 8 0.49 4.04 -19.10
N ALA A 9 1.56 3.93 -19.89
CA ALA A 9 2.47 2.78 -19.87
C ALA A 9 3.37 2.79 -18.62
N GLU A 10 3.83 3.96 -18.18
CA GLU A 10 4.59 4.10 -16.94
C GLU A 10 3.75 3.75 -15.70
N PHE A 11 2.49 4.19 -15.65
CA PHE A 11 1.57 3.80 -14.56
C PHE A 11 1.23 2.31 -14.57
N ALA A 12 1.25 1.66 -15.74
CA ALA A 12 1.01 0.22 -15.85
C ALA A 12 2.18 -0.63 -15.32
N LEU A 13 3.41 -0.10 -15.40
CA LEU A 13 4.63 -0.74 -14.87
C LEU A 13 4.76 -0.56 -13.35
N LYS A 14 4.12 0.47 -12.78
CA LYS A 14 4.13 0.70 -11.33
C LYS A 14 3.23 -0.33 -10.66
N LYS A 15 3.80 -1.21 -9.82
CA LYS A 15 3.00 -2.07 -8.94
C LYS A 15 2.05 -1.21 -8.12
N LYS A 16 0.75 -1.35 -8.39
CA LYS A 16 -0.29 -0.74 -7.57
C LYS A 16 -0.16 -1.33 -6.17
N ARG A 17 -0.10 -0.47 -5.15
CA ARG A 17 -0.18 -0.93 -3.78
C ARG A 17 -1.50 -1.66 -3.58
N THR A 18 -1.45 -2.85 -3.00
CA THR A 18 -2.66 -3.61 -2.70
C THR A 18 -3.37 -2.98 -1.50
N ARG A 19 -4.69 -3.21 -1.38
CA ARG A 19 -5.46 -2.76 -0.20
C ARG A 19 -4.87 -3.32 1.11
N ARG A 20 -4.33 -4.55 1.07
CA ARG A 20 -3.64 -5.19 2.20
C ARG A 20 -2.37 -4.44 2.59
N GLU A 21 -1.55 -4.05 1.62
CA GLU A 21 -0.31 -3.30 1.91
C GLU A 21 -0.60 -1.93 2.53
N VAL A 22 -1.63 -1.23 2.04
CA VAL A 22 -2.06 0.04 2.63
C VAL A 22 -2.55 -0.18 4.06
N PHE A 23 -3.43 -1.17 4.27
CA PHE A 23 -3.95 -1.49 5.59
C PHE A 23 -2.84 -1.83 6.60
N LEU A 24 -1.88 -2.68 6.23
CA LEU A 24 -0.77 -3.05 7.11
C LEU A 24 0.14 -1.86 7.43
N ALA A 25 0.39 -0.98 6.45
CA ALA A 25 1.16 0.24 6.70
C ALA A 25 0.45 1.20 7.65
N ASP A 26 -0.88 1.30 7.54
CA ASP A 26 -1.68 2.09 8.47
C ASP A 26 -1.65 1.48 9.87
N MET A 27 -1.78 0.15 9.99
CA MET A 27 -1.70 -0.56 11.27
C MET A 27 -0.36 -0.33 11.97
N GLU A 28 0.75 -0.39 11.23
CA GLU A 28 2.08 -0.14 11.80
C GLU A 28 2.19 1.22 12.49
N ARG A 29 1.49 2.23 11.96
CA ARG A 29 1.51 3.59 12.49
C ARG A 29 0.54 3.80 13.64
N ILE A 30 -0.66 3.23 13.57
CA ILE A 30 -1.75 3.56 14.50
C ILE A 30 -1.84 2.61 15.68
N VAL A 31 -1.37 1.37 15.53
CA VAL A 31 -1.54 0.35 16.56
C VAL A 31 -0.41 0.50 17.59
N PRO A 32 -0.73 0.56 18.89
CA PRO A 32 0.28 0.65 19.95
C PRO A 32 0.86 -0.74 20.25
N TRP A 33 1.64 -1.30 19.32
CA TRP A 33 2.17 -2.67 19.40
C TRP A 33 2.88 -2.96 20.71
N ALA A 34 3.78 -2.08 21.14
CA ALA A 34 4.51 -2.24 22.39
C ALA A 34 3.59 -2.38 23.63
N ARG A 35 2.44 -1.70 23.64
CA ARG A 35 1.46 -1.84 24.73
C ARG A 35 0.72 -3.17 24.67
N LEU A 36 0.41 -3.65 23.47
CA LEU A 36 -0.27 -4.92 23.27
C LEU A 36 0.64 -6.10 23.61
N GLU A 37 1.89 -6.06 23.17
CA GLU A 37 2.90 -7.08 23.46
C GLU A 37 3.17 -7.20 24.96
N ALA A 38 3.20 -6.07 25.69
CA ALA A 38 3.39 -6.07 27.14
C ALA A 38 2.17 -6.58 27.94
N ALA A 39 1.02 -6.77 27.29
CA ALA A 39 -0.24 -7.19 27.92
C ALA A 39 -0.54 -8.69 27.76
N ILE A 40 0.39 -9.45 27.16
CA ILE A 40 0.33 -10.90 26.92
C ILE A 40 1.37 -11.57 27.81
#